data_AF-A0A8T7AZZ7-F1
#
_entry.id   AF-A0A8T7AZZ7-F1
#
_cell.length_a   1.000
_cell.length_b   1.000
_cell.length_c   1.000
_cell.angle_alpha   90.00
_cell.angle_beta   90.00
_cell.angle_gamma   90.00
#
_symmetry.space_group_name_H-M   'P 1'
#
loop_
_entity.id
_entity.type
_entity.pdbx_description
1 polymer ?
#
loop_
_entity_poly.entity_id
_entity_poly.type
_entity_poly.pdbx_seq_one_letter_code
_entity_poly.pdbx_strand_id
1 'polypeptide(L)'
;MLVAIAFYIAASIGLIYVEQRLALLGNDDAVIDWLNDHVYTPALRTFALVAFILLAYPDLYGLTDAPSLATVLRDGRADLLLTTLFFISLLLPLVTVVDRIPGAILALQGILGCAMLASWVGDALDRGDINIWVGWPIIAQIIAILLAGLALGRLASWLYAPRLRQRYAGPVREAARLAAEIPAILVYSFAVGQQFLT
;
A
#
# COMPACT_ATOMS: atom_id res chain seq x y z
N MET A 1 4.86 10.86 -10.87
CA MET A 1 4.59 9.40 -10.92
C MET A 1 5.85 8.52 -10.87
N LEU A 2 6.77 8.59 -11.84
CA LEU A 2 7.95 7.68 -11.87
C LEU A 2 8.81 7.74 -10.60
N VAL A 3 9.02 8.93 -10.04
CA VAL A 3 9.75 9.13 -8.78
C VAL A 3 9.05 8.42 -7.61
N ALA A 4 7.73 8.51 -7.53
CA ALA A 4 6.95 7.84 -6.48
C ALA A 4 7.04 6.32 -6.59
N ILE A 5 6.93 5.77 -7.81
CA ILE A 5 7.10 4.34 -8.07
C ILE A 5 8.50 3.87 -7.69
N ALA A 6 9.54 4.60 -8.14
CA ALA A 6 10.93 4.27 -7.82
C ALA A 6 11.20 4.33 -6.31
N PHE A 7 10.65 5.35 -5.63
CA PHE A 7 10.70 5.45 -4.18
C PHE A 7 10.02 4.26 -3.50
N TYR A 8 8.80 3.90 -3.90
CA TYR A 8 8.07 2.80 -3.28
C TYR A 8 8.78 1.46 -3.48
N ILE A 9 9.36 1.23 -4.67
CA ILE A 9 10.17 0.03 -4.94
C ILE A 9 11.41 0.02 -4.04
N ALA A 10 12.14 1.14 -3.95
CA ALA A 10 13.33 1.23 -3.10
C ALA A 10 12.99 1.03 -1.61
N ALA A 11 11.91 1.66 -1.13
CA ALA A 11 11.40 1.51 0.23
C ALA A 11 10.96 0.06 0.50
N SER A 12 10.28 -0.58 -0.44
CA SER A 12 9.85 -1.98 -0.36
C SER A 12 11.05 -2.94 -0.28
N ILE A 13 12.09 -2.72 -1.08
CA ILE A 13 13.32 -3.51 -1.02
C ILE A 13 14.03 -3.30 0.33
N GLY A 14 14.12 -2.05 0.78
CA GLY A 14 14.69 -1.70 2.08
C GLY A 14 13.94 -2.35 3.24
N LEU A 15 12.60 -2.34 3.19
CA LEU A 15 11.71 -3.01 4.14
C LEU A 15 11.98 -4.51 4.19
N ILE A 16 12.01 -5.19 3.03
CA ILE A 16 12.32 -6.62 2.95
C ILE A 16 13.70 -6.92 3.56
N TYR A 17 14.67 -6.03 3.38
CA TYR A 17 15.99 -6.17 3.99
C TYR A 17 15.95 -5.98 5.51
N VAL A 18 15.25 -4.97 6.01
CA VAL A 18 15.07 -4.71 7.45
C VAL A 18 14.36 -5.88 8.12
N GLU A 19 13.27 -6.38 7.54
CA GLU A 19 12.52 -7.54 8.02
C GLU A 19 13.41 -8.78 8.13
N GLN A 20 14.23 -9.06 7.11
CA GLN A 20 15.20 -10.16 7.17
C GLN A 20 16.25 -9.95 8.27
N ARG A 21 16.68 -8.71 8.52
CA ARG A 21 17.67 -8.41 9.56
C ARG A 21 17.05 -8.52 10.95
N LEU A 22 15.83 -8.04 11.15
CA LEU A 22 15.09 -8.20 12.41
C LEU A 22 14.86 -9.69 12.71
N ALA A 23 14.46 -10.48 11.72
CA ALA A 23 14.28 -11.92 11.89
C ALA A 23 15.58 -12.67 12.23
N LEU A 24 16.74 -12.16 11.79
CA LEU A 24 18.06 -12.73 12.13
C LEU A 24 18.60 -12.25 13.48
N LEU A 25 18.12 -11.10 13.96
CA LEU A 25 18.41 -10.55 15.27
C LEU A 25 17.46 -11.10 16.34
N GLY A 26 16.59 -12.05 15.98
CA GLY A 26 15.63 -12.71 16.86
C GLY A 26 16.27 -13.01 18.21
N ASN A 27 15.84 -12.25 19.21
CA ASN A 27 16.15 -12.50 20.61
C ASN A 27 15.23 -13.64 21.05
N ASP A 28 15.62 -14.43 22.05
CA ASP A 28 14.73 -15.41 22.71
C ASP A 28 13.53 -14.75 23.44
N ASP A 29 13.30 -13.45 23.24
CA ASP A 29 12.24 -12.66 23.86
C ASP A 29 11.03 -12.55 22.92
N ALA A 30 10.02 -13.37 23.21
CA ALA A 30 8.75 -13.42 22.49
C ALA A 30 8.04 -12.05 22.39
N VAL A 31 8.31 -11.12 23.31
CA VAL A 31 7.72 -9.77 23.26
C VAL A 31 8.33 -8.95 22.12
N ILE A 32 9.65 -9.06 21.93
CA ILE A 32 10.36 -8.32 20.86
C ILE A 32 9.94 -8.84 19.49
N ASP A 33 9.85 -10.16 19.34
CA ASP A 33 9.36 -10.78 18.10
C ASP A 33 7.91 -10.36 17.80
N TRP A 34 7.04 -10.37 18.82
CA TRP A 34 5.67 -9.91 18.65
C TRP A 34 5.60 -8.43 18.20
N LEU A 35 6.39 -7.55 18.82
CA LEU A 35 6.45 -6.13 18.44
C LEU A 35 6.99 -5.92 17.02
N ASN A 36 8.00 -6.69 16.61
CA ASN A 36 8.54 -6.62 15.25
C ASN A 36 7.48 -6.99 14.21
N ASP A 37 6.72 -8.05 14.46
CA ASP A 37 5.73 -8.58 13.51
C ASP A 37 4.44 -7.73 13.47
N HIS A 38 3.99 -7.22 14.62
CA HIS A 38 2.67 -6.59 14.75
C HIS A 38 2.70 -5.07 14.83
N VAL A 39 3.86 -4.46 15.13
CA VAL A 39 3.98 -3.01 15.32
C VAL A 39 4.98 -2.42 14.35
N TYR A 40 6.26 -2.78 14.44
CA TYR A 40 7.32 -2.10 13.68
C TYR A 40 7.24 -2.36 12.17
N THR A 41 7.06 -3.62 11.78
CA THR A 41 6.98 -3.98 10.35
C THR A 41 5.73 -3.37 9.68
N PRO A 42 4.50 -3.50 10.25
CA PRO A 42 3.31 -2.84 9.71
C PRO A 42 3.43 -1.30 9.67
N ALA A 43 4.05 -0.69 10.68
CA ALA A 43 4.29 0.75 10.70
C ALA A 43 5.15 1.20 9.51
N LEU A 44 6.31 0.57 9.32
CA LEU A 44 7.24 0.95 8.25
C LEU A 44 6.60 0.76 6.85
N ARG A 45 5.84 -0.32 6.65
CA ARG A 45 5.08 -0.55 5.41
C ARG A 45 4.03 0.55 5.19
N THR A 46 3.31 0.93 6.24
CA THR A 46 2.32 2.01 6.20
C THR A 46 2.98 3.35 5.87
N PHE A 47 4.14 3.67 6.47
CA PHE A 47 4.88 4.90 6.14
C PHE A 47 5.35 4.91 4.69
N ALA A 48 5.89 3.80 4.18
CA ALA A 48 6.30 3.69 2.78
C ALA A 48 5.13 3.89 1.82
N LEU A 49 3.97 3.31 2.15
CA LEU A 49 2.73 3.46 1.39
C LEU A 49 2.21 4.90 1.42
N VAL A 50 2.15 5.54 2.58
CA VAL A 50 1.71 6.95 2.69
C VAL A 50 2.65 7.86 1.93
N ALA A 51 3.96 7.69 2.08
CA ALA A 51 4.94 8.44 1.31
C ALA A 51 4.77 8.22 -0.20
N PHE A 52 4.48 7.00 -0.65
CA PHE A 52 4.13 6.73 -2.05
C PHE A 52 2.88 7.50 -2.50
N ILE A 53 1.78 7.42 -1.75
CA ILE A 53 0.53 8.12 -2.08
C ILE A 53 0.76 9.63 -2.20
N LEU A 54 1.47 10.22 -1.23
CA LEU A 54 1.76 11.65 -1.21
C LEU A 54 2.72 12.07 -2.33
N LEU A 55 3.74 11.27 -2.64
CA LEU A 55 4.66 11.55 -3.75
C LEU A 55 4.03 11.31 -5.13
N ALA A 56 3.05 10.41 -5.21
CA ALA A 56 2.33 10.10 -6.44
C ALA A 56 1.26 11.14 -6.76
N TYR A 57 0.75 11.86 -5.75
CA TYR A 57 -0.11 13.02 -5.95
C TYR A 57 0.62 14.15 -6.70
N PRO A 58 -0.03 14.86 -7.65
CA PRO A 58 -1.42 14.72 -8.09
C PRO A 58 -1.65 13.70 -9.20
N ASP A 59 -0.58 13.22 -9.85
CA ASP A 59 -0.62 12.28 -10.98
C ASP A 59 -1.43 11.01 -10.68
N LEU A 60 -1.48 10.61 -9.40
CA LEU A 60 -2.26 9.49 -8.88
C LEU A 60 -3.74 9.53 -9.28
N TYR A 61 -4.29 10.74 -9.40
CA TYR A 61 -5.69 10.97 -9.80
C TYR A 61 -5.82 11.49 -11.24
N GLY A 62 -4.72 11.57 -11.99
CA GLY A 62 -4.72 12.11 -13.36
C GLY A 62 -5.05 13.61 -13.44
N LEU A 63 -4.83 14.35 -12.36
CA LEU A 63 -5.14 15.79 -12.30
C LEU A 63 -3.98 16.62 -12.86
N THR A 64 -4.29 17.53 -13.78
CA THR A 64 -3.34 18.50 -14.32
C THR A 64 -3.35 19.83 -13.55
N ASP A 65 -4.51 20.23 -13.03
CA ASP A 65 -4.69 21.40 -12.18
C ASP A 65 -5.21 20.94 -10.81
N ALA A 66 -4.30 20.80 -9.85
CA ALA A 66 -4.56 20.20 -8.56
C ALA A 66 -4.13 21.13 -7.42
N PRO A 67 -4.89 21.18 -6.31
CA PRO A 67 -4.49 21.95 -5.14
C PRO A 67 -3.16 21.45 -4.57
N SER A 68 -2.42 22.32 -3.89
CA SER A 68 -1.16 21.91 -3.27
C SER A 68 -1.40 20.89 -2.16
N LEU A 69 -0.44 19.98 -1.92
CA LEU A 69 -0.52 19.04 -0.79
C LEU A 69 -0.72 19.73 0.55
N ALA A 70 -0.11 20.91 0.75
CA ALA A 70 -0.31 21.71 1.96
C ALA A 70 -1.77 22.15 2.14
N THR A 71 -2.44 22.48 1.04
CA THR A 71 -3.87 22.81 1.04
C THR A 71 -4.73 21.58 1.35
N VAL A 72 -4.41 20.44 0.73
CA VAL A 72 -5.19 19.19 0.90
C VAL A 72 -5.03 18.62 2.32
N LEU A 73 -3.82 18.67 2.87
CA LEU A 73 -3.44 18.09 4.16
C LEU A 73 -3.58 19.05 5.36
N ARG A 74 -4.25 20.20 5.17
CA ARG A 74 -4.50 21.17 6.24
C ARG A 74 -5.31 20.58 7.40
N ASP A 75 -5.40 21.33 8.51
CA ASP A 75 -6.28 21.01 9.64
C ASP A 75 -6.05 19.61 10.26
N GLY A 76 -4.79 19.17 10.30
CA GLY A 76 -4.42 17.87 10.89
C GLY A 76 -4.75 16.64 10.03
N ARG A 77 -5.14 16.83 8.76
CA ARG A 77 -5.46 15.72 7.85
C ARG A 77 -4.26 14.79 7.59
N ALA A 78 -3.03 15.31 7.62
CA ALA A 78 -1.83 14.48 7.57
C ALA A 78 -1.76 13.51 8.77
N ASP A 79 -1.98 14.01 9.98
CA ASP A 79 -1.99 13.20 11.21
C ASP A 79 -3.14 12.20 11.18
N LEU A 80 -4.31 12.62 10.70
CA LEU A 80 -5.47 11.75 10.54
C LEU A 80 -5.19 10.62 9.54
N LEU A 81 -4.54 10.91 8.40
CA LEU A 81 -4.16 9.90 7.40
C LEU A 81 -3.23 8.84 8.01
N LEU A 82 -2.14 9.29 8.63
CA LEU A 82 -1.15 8.41 9.25
C LEU A 82 -1.76 7.58 10.37
N THR A 83 -2.50 8.23 11.28
CA THR A 83 -3.12 7.60 12.44
C THR A 83 -4.15 6.57 11.99
N THR A 84 -5.02 6.91 11.04
CA THR A 84 -6.05 6.01 10.53
C THR A 84 -5.43 4.80 9.87
N LEU A 85 -4.49 4.99 8.94
CA LEU A 85 -3.85 3.87 8.25
C LEU A 85 -3.03 3.01 9.21
N PHE A 86 -2.37 3.60 10.20
CA PHE A 86 -1.65 2.86 11.23
C PHE A 86 -2.58 2.03 12.11
N PHE A 87 -3.70 2.59 12.60
CA PHE A 87 -4.68 1.82 13.36
C PHE A 87 -5.29 0.70 12.53
N ILE A 88 -5.54 0.95 11.25
CA ILE A 88 -6.03 -0.09 10.33
C ILE A 88 -4.99 -1.20 10.16
N SER A 89 -3.69 -0.86 10.15
CA SER A 89 -2.58 -1.82 10.15
C SER A 89 -2.58 -2.73 11.38
N LEU A 90 -2.96 -2.18 12.54
CA LEU A 90 -3.05 -2.89 13.81
C LEU A 90 -4.35 -3.70 13.94
N LEU A 91 -5.47 -3.17 13.45
CA LEU A 91 -6.80 -3.76 13.62
C LEU A 91 -7.11 -4.85 12.59
N LEU A 92 -6.69 -4.70 11.34
CA LEU A 92 -6.97 -5.67 10.28
C LEU A 92 -6.41 -7.09 10.57
N PRO A 93 -5.21 -7.25 11.14
CA PRO A 93 -4.70 -8.57 11.54
C PRO A 93 -5.59 -9.30 12.56
N LEU A 94 -6.33 -8.57 13.41
CA LEU A 94 -7.28 -9.20 14.34
C LEU A 94 -8.47 -9.86 13.61
N VAL A 95 -8.73 -9.45 12.36
CA VAL A 95 -9.74 -10.08 11.51
C VAL A 95 -9.14 -11.32 10.86
N THR A 96 -9.40 -12.48 11.46
CA THR A 96 -8.87 -13.80 11.05
C THR A 96 -9.04 -14.16 9.56
N VAL A 97 -10.00 -13.55 8.86
CA VAL A 97 -10.23 -13.76 7.43
C VAL A 97 -9.24 -12.95 6.57
N VAL A 98 -8.93 -11.72 6.98
CA VAL A 98 -8.04 -10.83 6.23
C VAL A 98 -6.59 -11.26 6.38
N ASP A 99 -6.21 -11.73 7.57
CA ASP A 99 -4.87 -12.25 7.86
C ASP A 99 -4.50 -13.44 6.96
N ARG A 100 -5.49 -14.22 6.52
CA ARG A 100 -5.30 -15.37 5.61
C ARG A 100 -4.98 -14.98 4.17
N ILE A 101 -5.09 -13.71 3.80
CA ILE A 101 -4.82 -13.24 2.44
C ILE A 101 -3.56 -12.37 2.48
N PRO A 102 -2.38 -12.96 2.20
CA PRO A 102 -1.14 -12.19 2.11
C PRO A 102 -1.30 -11.08 1.06
N GLY A 103 -1.37 -9.83 1.50
CA GLY A 103 -1.41 -8.65 0.62
C GLY A 103 -2.64 -7.80 0.77
N ALA A 104 -3.71 -8.39 1.30
CA ALA A 104 -4.97 -7.70 1.40
C ALA A 104 -4.88 -6.45 2.29
N ILE A 105 -4.18 -6.55 3.42
CA ILE A 105 -4.07 -5.45 4.39
C ILE A 105 -3.44 -4.21 3.75
N LEU A 106 -2.26 -4.36 3.15
CA LEU A 106 -1.51 -3.22 2.61
C LEU A 106 -2.20 -2.63 1.36
N ALA A 107 -2.77 -3.46 0.50
CA ALA A 107 -3.57 -3.00 -0.63
C ALA A 107 -4.83 -2.22 -0.18
N LEU A 108 -5.53 -2.73 0.84
CA LEU A 108 -6.72 -2.07 1.39
C LEU A 108 -6.35 -0.75 2.06
N GLN A 109 -5.24 -0.70 2.80
CA GLN A 109 -4.68 0.54 3.33
C GLN A 109 -4.36 1.54 2.22
N GLY A 110 -3.78 1.08 1.10
CA GLY A 110 -3.48 1.93 -0.04
C GLY A 110 -4.74 2.55 -0.64
N ILE A 111 -5.75 1.71 -0.88
CA ILE A 111 -7.06 2.13 -1.38
C ILE A 111 -7.73 3.13 -0.43
N LEU A 112 -7.73 2.86 0.88
CA LEU A 112 -8.29 3.76 1.89
C LEU A 112 -7.53 5.08 1.97
N GLY A 113 -6.20 5.05 1.92
CA GLY A 113 -5.39 6.27 1.89
C GLY A 113 -5.70 7.12 0.66
N CYS A 114 -5.85 6.49 -0.50
CA CYS A 114 -6.30 7.16 -1.72
C CYS A 114 -7.74 7.67 -1.63
N ALA A 115 -8.65 6.96 -0.97
CA ALA A 115 -10.01 7.41 -0.77
C ALA A 115 -10.08 8.67 0.12
N MET A 116 -9.37 8.64 1.25
CA MET A 116 -9.27 9.78 2.17
C MET A 116 -8.68 10.99 1.47
N LEU A 117 -7.54 10.82 0.78
CA LEU A 117 -6.90 11.91 0.05
C LEU A 117 -7.80 12.44 -1.07
N ALA A 118 -8.52 11.58 -1.80
CA ALA A 118 -9.47 12.00 -2.82
C ALA A 118 -10.62 12.84 -2.25
N SER A 119 -11.18 12.43 -1.10
CA SER A 119 -12.24 13.19 -0.43
C SER A 119 -11.76 14.62 -0.10
N TRP A 120 -10.54 14.75 0.42
CA TRP A 120 -9.95 16.06 0.76
C TRP A 120 -9.59 16.90 -0.45
N VAL A 121 -9.22 16.26 -1.56
CA VAL A 121 -9.02 16.93 -2.85
C VAL A 121 -10.36 17.46 -3.39
N GLY A 122 -11.43 16.67 -3.27
CA GLY A 122 -12.80 17.08 -3.61
C GLY A 122 -13.24 18.32 -2.84
N ASP A 123 -13.03 18.32 -1.52
CA ASP A 123 -13.28 19.50 -0.66
C ASP A 123 -12.47 20.72 -1.12
N ALA A 124 -11.19 20.53 -1.44
CA ALA A 124 -10.30 21.62 -1.83
C ALA A 124 -10.63 22.19 -3.23
N LEU A 125 -11.27 21.40 -4.08
CA LEU A 125 -11.73 21.80 -5.41
C LEU A 125 -13.19 22.29 -5.43
N ASP A 126 -13.85 22.35 -4.26
CA ASP A 126 -15.28 22.69 -4.13
C ASP A 126 -16.21 21.79 -4.96
N ARG A 127 -15.79 20.52 -5.17
CA ARG A 127 -16.49 19.51 -5.98
C ARG A 127 -17.49 18.67 -5.18
N GLY A 128 -17.62 18.90 -3.87
CA GLY A 128 -18.51 18.16 -2.99
C GLY A 128 -18.11 16.70 -2.75
N ASP A 129 -19.08 15.87 -2.35
CA ASP A 129 -18.86 14.47 -1.96
C ASP A 129 -18.43 13.60 -3.16
N ILE A 130 -17.16 13.22 -3.17
CA ILE A 130 -16.61 12.27 -4.13
C ILE A 130 -17.10 10.86 -3.80
N ASN A 131 -17.61 10.15 -4.80
CA ASN A 131 -18.04 8.77 -4.60
C ASN A 131 -16.83 7.84 -4.50
N ILE A 132 -16.52 7.42 -3.28
CA ILE A 132 -15.43 6.50 -2.95
C ILE A 132 -15.67 5.10 -3.57
N TRP A 133 -16.93 4.77 -3.88
CA TRP A 133 -17.31 3.52 -4.53
C TRP A 133 -17.10 3.57 -6.04
N VAL A 134 -16.03 2.93 -6.51
CA VAL A 134 -15.63 2.85 -7.92
C VAL A 134 -16.38 1.77 -8.75
N GLY A 135 -17.34 1.08 -8.13
CA GLY A 135 -18.11 0.03 -8.79
C GLY A 135 -17.43 -1.34 -8.82
N TRP A 136 -18.25 -2.39 -9.02
CA TRP A 136 -17.80 -3.78 -9.08
C TRP A 136 -16.75 -4.08 -10.16
N PRO A 137 -16.80 -3.50 -11.37
CA PRO A 137 -15.80 -3.79 -12.41
C PRO A 137 -14.37 -3.41 -11.98
N ILE A 138 -14.20 -2.25 -11.35
CA ILE A 138 -12.89 -1.78 -10.87
C ILE A 138 -12.40 -2.64 -9.71
N ILE A 139 -13.29 -3.00 -8.79
CA ILE A 139 -12.96 -3.91 -7.69
C ILE A 139 -12.50 -5.28 -8.22
N ALA A 140 -13.19 -5.81 -9.24
CA ALA A 140 -12.79 -7.07 -9.87
C ALA A 140 -11.40 -6.97 -10.53
N GLN A 141 -11.05 -5.84 -11.14
CA GLN A 141 -9.72 -5.59 -11.70
C GLN A 141 -8.65 -5.53 -10.60
N ILE A 142 -8.91 -4.82 -9.50
CA ILE A 142 -8.01 -4.76 -8.34
C ILE A 142 -7.75 -6.16 -7.81
N ILE A 143 -8.80 -6.96 -7.59
CA ILE A 143 -8.67 -8.35 -7.13
C ILE A 143 -7.85 -9.17 -8.13
N ALA A 144 -8.13 -9.07 -9.43
CA ALA A 144 -7.39 -9.78 -10.47
C ALA A 144 -5.89 -9.41 -10.47
N ILE A 145 -5.54 -8.13 -10.31
CA ILE A 145 -4.16 -7.66 -10.23
C ILE A 145 -3.46 -8.24 -8.99
N LEU A 146 -4.10 -8.20 -7.82
CA LEU A 146 -3.53 -8.74 -6.59
C LEU A 146 -3.33 -10.27 -6.69
N LEU A 147 -4.29 -11.00 -7.27
CA LEU A 147 -4.16 -12.43 -7.53
C LEU A 147 -3.06 -12.74 -8.54
N ALA A 148 -2.91 -11.92 -9.59
CA ALA A 148 -1.82 -12.04 -10.56
C ALA A 148 -0.46 -11.83 -9.89
N GLY A 149 -0.33 -10.84 -8.98
CA GLY A 149 0.87 -10.62 -8.17
C GLY A 149 1.24 -11.85 -7.34
N LEU A 150 0.26 -12.46 -6.67
CA LEU A 150 0.45 -13.71 -5.92
C LEU A 150 0.89 -14.86 -6.82
N ALA A 151 0.25 -15.03 -7.98
CA ALA A 151 0.60 -16.07 -8.94
C ALA A 151 2.02 -15.88 -9.50
N LEU A 152 2.39 -14.64 -9.85
CA LEU A 152 3.73 -14.28 -10.33
C LEU A 152 4.79 -14.50 -9.25
N GLY A 153 4.52 -14.12 -7.99
CA GLY A 153 5.42 -14.39 -6.88
C GLY A 153 5.67 -15.89 -6.67
N ARG A 154 4.60 -16.70 -6.75
CA ARG A 154 4.73 -18.18 -6.68
C ARG A 154 5.53 -18.72 -7.86
N LEU A 155 5.21 -18.31 -9.08
CA LEU A 155 5.90 -18.74 -10.29
C LEU A 155 7.38 -18.37 -10.26
N ALA A 156 7.70 -17.12 -9.91
CA ALA A 156 9.07 -16.66 -9.78
C ALA A 156 9.81 -17.48 -8.70
N SER A 157 9.22 -17.67 -7.53
CA SER A 157 9.84 -18.48 -6.48
C SER A 157 10.09 -19.94 -6.93
N TRP A 158 9.21 -20.51 -7.75
CA TRP A 158 9.36 -21.86 -8.28
C TRP A 158 10.43 -21.94 -9.36
N LEU A 159 10.42 -21.04 -10.35
CA LEU A 159 11.40 -20.98 -11.43
C LEU A 159 12.82 -20.74 -10.89
N TYR A 160 12.94 -19.92 -9.86
CA TYR A 160 14.21 -19.61 -9.25
C TYR A 160 14.56 -20.47 -8.05
N ALA A 161 13.69 -21.38 -7.57
CA ALA A 161 13.99 -22.29 -6.45
C ALA A 161 15.31 -23.08 -6.58
N PRO A 162 15.79 -23.50 -7.77
CA PRO A 162 17.08 -24.16 -7.91
C PRO A 162 18.28 -23.21 -7.78
N ARG A 163 18.10 -21.92 -8.07
CA ARG A 163 19.18 -20.90 -8.14
C ARG A 163 19.22 -20.00 -6.90
N LEU A 164 18.06 -19.62 -6.40
CA LEU A 164 17.87 -18.91 -5.15
C LEU A 164 17.84 -19.97 -4.05
N ARG A 165 18.88 -20.01 -3.21
CA ARG A 165 18.85 -20.80 -1.96
C ARG A 165 17.49 -20.58 -1.28
N GLN A 166 16.88 -21.63 -0.70
CA GLN A 166 15.53 -21.58 -0.07
C GLN A 166 15.30 -20.31 0.78
N ARG A 167 16.36 -19.77 1.39
CA ARG A 167 16.40 -18.49 2.11
C ARG A 167 15.83 -17.27 1.37
N TYR A 168 15.91 -17.20 0.03
CA TYR A 168 15.50 -16.03 -0.75
C TYR A 168 14.13 -16.19 -1.45
N ALA A 169 13.50 -17.36 -1.35
CA ALA A 169 12.21 -17.61 -1.99
C ALA A 169 11.05 -16.78 -1.38
N GLY A 170 11.10 -16.53 -0.06
CA GLY A 170 10.14 -15.66 0.63
C GLY A 170 10.21 -14.19 0.18
N PRO A 171 11.40 -13.56 0.23
CA PRO A 171 11.60 -12.19 -0.25
C PRO A 171 11.15 -11.93 -1.69
N VAL A 172 11.37 -12.89 -2.60
CA VAL A 172 10.93 -12.76 -4.01
C VAL A 172 9.42 -12.76 -4.14
N ARG A 173 8.72 -13.59 -3.34
CA ARG A 173 7.25 -13.60 -3.30
C ARG A 173 6.71 -12.27 -2.78
N GLU A 174 7.31 -11.76 -1.71
CA GLU A 174 6.88 -10.49 -1.13
C GLU A 174 7.16 -9.32 -2.08
N ALA A 175 8.31 -9.29 -2.74
CA ALA A 175 8.61 -8.27 -3.73
C ALA A 175 7.61 -8.26 -4.91
N ALA A 176 7.25 -9.43 -5.44
CA ALA A 176 6.24 -9.54 -6.51
C ALA A 176 4.85 -9.07 -6.05
N ARG A 177 4.51 -9.32 -4.79
CA ARG A 177 3.27 -8.88 -4.16
C ARG A 177 3.24 -7.36 -3.98
N LEU A 178 4.28 -6.77 -3.37
CA LEU A 178 4.40 -5.32 -3.20
C LEU A 178 4.38 -4.60 -4.56
N ALA A 179 5.00 -5.19 -5.58
CA ALA A 179 4.95 -4.66 -6.95
C ALA A 179 3.54 -4.66 -7.55
N ALA A 180 2.69 -5.64 -7.21
CA ALA A 180 1.31 -5.72 -7.67
C ALA A 180 0.35 -4.78 -6.92
N GLU A 181 0.73 -4.30 -5.73
CA GLU A 181 -0.05 -3.31 -4.99
C GLU A 181 -0.06 -1.95 -5.70
N ILE A 182 1.06 -1.54 -6.32
CA ILE A 182 1.15 -0.28 -7.08
C ILE A 182 0.05 -0.20 -8.16
N PRO A 183 -0.04 -1.12 -9.14
CA PRO A 183 -1.07 -1.04 -10.17
C PRO A 183 -2.48 -1.17 -9.60
N ALA A 184 -2.69 -1.91 -8.50
CA ALA A 184 -3.99 -1.99 -7.84
C ALA A 184 -4.42 -0.62 -7.28
N ILE A 185 -3.51 0.09 -6.60
CA ILE A 185 -3.73 1.43 -6.07
C ILE A 185 -3.97 2.41 -7.22
N LEU A 186 -3.17 2.34 -8.29
CA LEU A 186 -3.32 3.21 -9.46
C LEU A 186 -4.68 3.02 -10.16
N VAL A 187 -5.15 1.78 -10.31
CA VAL A 187 -6.47 1.50 -10.90
C VAL A 187 -7.59 2.12 -10.06
N TYR A 188 -7.51 1.97 -8.74
CA TYR A 188 -8.47 2.59 -7.82
C TYR A 188 -8.43 4.12 -7.91
N SER A 189 -7.25 4.71 -7.75
CA SER A 189 -7.11 6.16 -7.67
C SER A 189 -7.44 6.85 -8.99
N PHE A 190 -7.12 6.23 -10.13
CA PHE A 190 -7.49 6.76 -11.44
C PHE A 190 -9.02 6.71 -11.66
N ALA A 191 -9.69 5.64 -11.22
CA ALA A 191 -11.14 5.52 -11.29
C ALA A 191 -11.85 6.58 -10.42
N VAL A 192 -11.33 6.86 -9.21
CA VAL A 192 -11.81 7.98 -8.40
C VAL A 192 -11.48 9.32 -9.07
N GLY A 193 -10.27 9.44 -9.63
CA GLY A 193 -9.75 10.64 -10.27
C GLY A 193 -10.61 11.15 -11.43
N GLN A 194 -11.23 10.24 -12.20
CA GLN A 194 -12.13 10.59 -13.29
C GLN A 194 -13.33 11.43 -12.85
N GLN A 195 -13.77 11.32 -11.59
CA GLN A 195 -14.88 12.11 -11.04
C GLN A 195 -14.53 13.60 -10.91
N PHE A 196 -13.24 13.94 -10.85
CA PHE A 196 -12.76 15.33 -10.86
C PHE A 196 -12.65 15.91 -12.27
N LEU A 197 -12.87 15.12 -13.31
CA LEU A 197 -12.80 15.58 -14.71
C LEU A 197 -14.20 15.77 -15.33
N THR A 198 -15.22 15.16 -14.72
CA THR A 198 -16.65 15.35 -15.03
C THR A 198 -17.23 16.52 -14.26
#